data_AF-A0A9D6L6Y1-F1
#
_entry.id   AF-A0A9D6L6Y1-F1
#
_cell.length_a   1.000
_cell.length_b   1.000
_cell.length_c   1.000
_cell.angle_alpha   90.00
_cell.angle_beta   90.00
_cell.angle_gamma   90.00
#
_symmetry.space_group_name_H-M   'P 1'
#
loop_
_entity.id
_entity.type
_entity.pdbx_description
1 polymer ?
#
loop_
_entity_poly.entity_id
_entity_poly.type
_entity_poly.pdbx_seq_one_letter_code
_entity_poly.pdbx_strand_id
1 'polypeptide(L)'
;MSAHRRQFVAILLAALVAAPPGSGSQAKPLGVVLETRNATLRATDGLPGTTVFAGDTVVTDHGGRVRVRMGDAQVEVMPESVVVFEELDSVAGATVVHGTVGVATP
;
A
#
# COMPACT_ATOMS: atom_id res chain seq x y z
N MET A 1 -35.11 -30.69 10.02
CA MET A 1 -33.67 -30.37 9.79
C MET A 1 -32.87 -31.63 10.09
N SER A 2 -32.20 -32.21 9.09
CA SER A 2 -31.43 -33.45 9.23
C SER A 2 -30.26 -33.28 10.21
N ALA A 3 -29.99 -34.31 11.02
CA ALA A 3 -28.97 -34.29 12.07
C ALA A 3 -27.58 -33.88 11.57
N HIS A 4 -27.23 -34.25 10.34
CA HIS A 4 -25.97 -33.91 9.68
C HIS A 4 -25.78 -32.40 9.49
N ARG A 5 -26.87 -31.66 9.19
CA ARG A 5 -26.81 -30.20 9.01
C ARG A 5 -26.53 -29.49 10.35
N ARG A 6 -27.03 -30.03 11.47
CA ARG A 6 -26.76 -29.51 12.81
C ARG A 6 -25.32 -29.77 13.25
N GLN A 7 -24.79 -30.96 12.97
CA GLN A 7 -23.39 -31.29 13.26
C GLN A 7 -22.42 -30.42 12.46
N PHE A 8 -22.68 -30.20 11.18
CA PHE A 8 -21.83 -29.35 10.34
C PHE A 8 -21.78 -27.90 10.85
N VAL A 9 -22.93 -27.35 11.25
CA VAL A 9 -23.01 -26.00 11.83
C VAL A 9 -22.27 -25.93 13.18
N ALA A 10 -22.40 -26.94 14.04
CA ALA A 10 -21.69 -26.98 15.32
C ALA A 10 -20.16 -27.04 15.13
N ILE A 11 -19.69 -27.85 14.17
CA ILE A 11 -18.26 -27.94 13.84
C ILE A 11 -17.74 -26.61 13.28
N LEU A 12 -18.49 -25.96 12.40
CA LEU A 12 -18.11 -24.67 11.82
C LEU A 12 -18.01 -23.57 12.90
N LEU A 13 -18.96 -23.53 13.83
CA LEU A 13 -18.94 -22.56 14.93
C LEU A 13 -17.78 -22.82 15.90
N ALA A 14 -17.51 -24.09 16.22
CA ALA A 14 -16.37 -24.46 17.05
C ALA A 14 -15.04 -24.08 16.39
N ALA A 15 -14.90 -24.28 15.08
CA ALA A 15 -13.72 -23.90 14.32
C ALA A 15 -13.52 -22.38 14.25
N LEU A 16 -14.60 -21.61 14.17
CA LEU A 16 -14.53 -20.14 14.13
C LEU A 16 -14.14 -19.54 15.50
N VAL A 17 -14.61 -20.14 16.59
CA VAL A 17 -14.25 -19.70 17.96
C VAL A 17 -12.83 -20.13 18.34
N ALA A 18 -12.39 -21.29 17.85
CA ALA A 18 -11.03 -21.79 18.08
C ALA A 18 -9.99 -21.15 17.16
N ALA A 19 -10.42 -20.39 16.14
CA ALA A 19 -9.49 -19.64 15.32
C ALA A 19 -8.80 -18.59 16.20
N PRO A 20 -7.45 -18.60 16.28
CA PRO A 20 -6.73 -17.54 16.97
C PRO A 20 -7.16 -16.19 16.36
N PRO A 21 -7.23 -15.11 17.15
CA PRO A 21 -7.47 -13.79 16.59
C PRO A 21 -6.43 -13.57 15.50
N GLY A 22 -6.90 -13.44 14.26
CA GLY A 22 -6.02 -13.26 13.12
C GLY A 22 -5.09 -12.10 13.45
N SER A 23 -3.79 -12.38 13.52
CA SER A 23 -2.78 -11.35 13.65
C SER A 23 -2.77 -10.58 12.34
N GLY A 24 -3.75 -9.69 12.17
CA GLY A 24 -3.70 -8.67 11.14
C GLY A 24 -2.46 -7.85 11.45
N SER A 25 -1.35 -8.18 10.80
CA SER A 25 -0.18 -7.32 10.76
C SER A 25 -0.68 -5.96 10.31
N GLN A 26 -0.72 -5.02 11.25
CA GLN A 26 -1.08 -3.65 10.91
C GLN A 26 0.01 -3.18 9.96
N ALA A 27 -0.34 -2.99 8.68
CA ALA A 27 0.62 -2.63 7.66
C ALA A 27 1.38 -1.39 8.12
N LYS A 28 2.71 -1.49 8.20
CA LYS A 28 3.56 -0.37 8.60
C LYS A 28 3.49 0.69 7.51
N PRO A 29 3.17 1.96 7.84
CA PRO A 29 3.19 3.03 6.87
C PRO A 29 4.64 3.28 6.44
N LEU A 30 4.87 3.33 5.13
CA LEU A 30 6.18 3.63 4.54
C LEU A 30 6.38 5.14 4.38
N GLY A 31 5.30 5.87 4.13
CA GLY A 31 5.38 7.30 3.89
C GLY A 31 4.03 7.98 3.80
N VAL A 32 4.07 9.26 3.43
CA VAL A 32 2.88 10.09 3.19
C VAL A 32 3.05 10.90 1.92
N VAL A 33 1.99 11.01 1.14
CA VAL A 33 1.94 11.89 -0.04
C VAL A 33 1.96 13.35 0.43
N LEU A 34 2.95 14.12 -0.03
CA LEU A 34 3.06 15.56 0.21
C LEU A 34 2.34 16.36 -0.87
N GLU A 35 2.49 15.93 -2.12
CA GLU A 35 1.93 16.59 -3.30
C GLU A 35 1.53 15.53 -4.33
N THR A 36 0.49 15.81 -5.09
CA THR A 36 -0.04 14.96 -6.14
C THR A 36 -0.70 15.81 -7.21
N ARG A 37 -0.47 15.45 -8.47
CA ARG A 37 -1.11 16.06 -9.63
C ARG A 37 -1.19 15.01 -10.72
N ASN A 38 -2.36 14.82 -11.32
CA ASN A 38 -2.60 13.86 -12.41
C ASN A 38 -1.90 12.51 -12.17
N ALA A 39 -2.16 11.93 -10.99
CA ALA A 39 -1.51 10.72 -10.57
C ALA A 39 -2.45 9.88 -9.72
N THR A 40 -2.33 8.57 -9.89
CA THR A 40 -3.12 7.59 -9.14
C THR A 40 -2.21 6.81 -8.21
N LEU A 41 -2.73 6.50 -7.03
CA LEU A 41 -2.12 5.61 -6.06
C LEU A 41 -3.03 4.38 -5.89
N ARG A 42 -2.48 3.19 -6.17
CA ARG A 42 -3.09 1.85 -6.06
C ARG A 42 -4.29 1.58 -6.99
N ALA A 43 -5.27 2.48 -7.03
CA ALA A 43 -6.40 2.52 -7.98
C ALA A 43 -7.25 3.81 -7.86
N THR A 44 -6.85 4.76 -7.04
CA THR A 44 -7.59 6.01 -6.78
C THR A 44 -6.69 7.21 -7.01
N ASP A 45 -7.28 8.37 -7.29
CA ASP A 45 -6.52 9.62 -7.37
C ASP A 45 -5.71 9.80 -6.07
N GLY A 46 -4.40 10.03 -6.22
CA GLY A 46 -3.56 10.31 -5.07
C GLY A 46 -4.01 11.65 -4.47
N LEU A 47 -4.17 11.71 -3.15
CA LEU A 47 -4.46 12.95 -2.43
C LEU A 47 -3.29 13.30 -1.50
N PRO A 48 -3.01 14.59 -1.27
CA PRO A 48 -2.06 14.98 -0.24
C PRO A 48 -2.52 14.45 1.12
N GLY A 49 -1.58 13.94 1.92
CA GLY A 49 -1.85 13.30 3.20
C GLY A 49 -2.20 11.82 3.11
N THR A 50 -2.36 11.24 1.91
CA THR A 50 -2.54 9.79 1.76
C THR A 50 -1.33 9.04 2.30
N THR A 51 -1.56 8.07 3.16
CA THR A 51 -0.53 7.16 3.67
C THR A 51 -0.15 6.16 2.59
N VAL A 52 1.15 5.97 2.39
CA VAL A 52 1.73 4.99 1.46
C VAL A 52 2.13 3.75 2.25
N PHE A 53 1.73 2.59 1.75
CA PHE A 53 2.06 1.28 2.30
C PHE A 53 2.85 0.45 1.29
N ALA A 54 3.48 -0.63 1.78
CA ALA A 54 4.13 -1.60 0.91
C ALA A 54 3.11 -2.22 -0.08
N GLY A 55 3.51 -2.30 -1.35
CA GLY A 55 2.68 -2.74 -2.47
C GLY A 55 1.86 -1.64 -3.13
N ASP A 56 1.85 -0.40 -2.60
CA ASP A 56 1.18 0.70 -3.27
C ASP A 56 1.92 1.07 -4.56
N THR A 57 1.16 1.21 -5.65
CA THR A 57 1.69 1.61 -6.96
C THR A 57 1.30 3.04 -7.25
N VAL A 58 2.25 3.90 -7.58
CA VAL A 58 2.02 5.22 -8.16
C VAL A 58 2.10 5.12 -9.67
N VAL A 59 1.11 5.69 -10.34
CA VAL A 59 1.14 5.95 -11.78
C VAL A 59 0.93 7.43 -11.99
N THR A 60 1.85 8.08 -12.69
CA THR A 60 1.74 9.48 -13.10
C THR A 60 1.43 9.55 -14.59
N ASP A 61 0.41 10.33 -14.94
CA ASP A 61 0.06 10.58 -16.35
C ASP A 61 0.93 11.69 -16.95
N HIS A 62 0.59 12.11 -18.17
CA HIS A 62 1.24 13.24 -18.82
C HIS A 62 1.11 14.52 -17.98
N GLY A 63 2.25 15.15 -17.68
CA GLY A 63 2.34 16.29 -16.77
C GLY A 63 2.01 15.99 -15.30
N GLY A 64 1.87 14.71 -14.94
CA GLY A 64 1.63 14.26 -13.58
C GLY A 64 2.87 14.28 -12.70
N ARG A 65 2.68 14.41 -11.39
CA ARG A 65 3.77 14.33 -10.41
C ARG A 65 3.22 13.88 -9.06
N VAL A 66 4.01 13.12 -8.33
CA VAL A 66 3.71 12.76 -6.93
C VAL A 66 4.96 12.96 -6.11
N ARG A 67 4.85 13.60 -4.96
CA ARG A 67 5.92 13.69 -3.99
C ARG A 67 5.52 12.97 -2.72
N VAL A 68 6.32 11.99 -2.31
CA VAL A 68 6.11 11.18 -1.12
C VAL A 68 7.24 11.42 -0.15
N ARG A 69 6.92 11.66 1.13
CA ARG A 69 7.90 11.64 2.21
C ARG A 69 7.99 10.23 2.78
N MET A 70 9.17 9.65 2.75
CA MET A 70 9.49 8.34 3.35
C MET A 70 10.57 8.54 4.40
N GLY A 71 10.18 8.51 5.69
CA GLY A 71 11.06 8.92 6.78
C GLY A 71 11.51 10.38 6.61
N ASP A 72 12.84 10.56 6.53
CA ASP A 72 13.49 11.86 6.30
C ASP A 72 13.73 12.15 4.82
N ALA A 73 13.61 11.15 3.94
CA ALA A 73 13.77 11.31 2.50
C ALA A 73 12.46 11.73 1.83
N GLN A 74 12.59 12.38 0.67
CA GLN A 74 11.49 12.64 -0.25
C GLN A 74 11.76 11.95 -1.58
N VAL A 75 10.74 11.27 -2.09
CA VAL A 75 10.74 10.67 -3.43
C VAL A 75 9.74 11.43 -4.28
N GLU A 76 10.20 11.91 -5.41
CA GLU A 76 9.37 12.58 -6.40
C GLU A 76 9.26 11.70 -7.65
N VAL A 77 8.04 11.29 -7.96
CA VAL A 77 7.71 10.54 -9.17
C VAL A 77 7.39 11.55 -10.28
N MET A 78 8.16 11.49 -11.36
CA MET A 78 8.05 12.40 -12.52
C MET A 78 6.86 12.01 -13.41
N PRO A 79 6.49 12.83 -14.41
CA PRO A 79 5.45 12.45 -15.38
C PRO A 79 5.74 11.11 -16.05
N GLU A 80 4.68 10.44 -16.50
CA GLU A 80 4.76 9.21 -17.31
C GLU A 80 5.59 8.10 -16.63
N SER A 81 5.40 7.93 -15.32
CA SER A 81 6.20 7.02 -14.50
C SER A 81 5.31 6.05 -13.72
N VAL A 82 5.84 4.86 -13.46
CA VAL A 82 5.20 3.82 -12.66
C VAL A 82 6.19 3.36 -11.60
N VAL A 83 5.79 3.50 -10.34
CA VAL A 83 6.64 3.21 -9.17
C VAL A 83 5.85 2.35 -8.19
N VAL A 84 6.48 1.31 -7.67
CA VAL A 84 5.91 0.46 -6.63
C VAL A 84 6.68 0.71 -5.33
N PHE A 85 5.98 1.09 -4.28
CA PHE A 85 6.56 1.22 -2.95
C PHE A 85 6.64 -0.15 -2.29
N GLU A 86 7.76 -0.42 -1.64
CA GLU A 86 8.03 -1.72 -1.03
C GLU A 86 8.80 -1.57 0.27
N GLU A 87 8.78 -2.62 1.09
CA GLU A 87 9.60 -2.71 2.29
C GLU A 87 10.60 -3.85 2.10
N LEU A 88 11.89 -3.53 2.01
CA LEU A 88 12.96 -4.51 1.88
C LEU A 88 13.75 -4.52 3.19
N ASP A 89 13.80 -5.67 3.86
CA ASP A 89 14.52 -5.85 5.13
C ASP A 89 14.18 -4.78 6.20
N SER A 90 12.90 -4.44 6.32
CA SER A 90 12.37 -3.37 7.21
C SER A 90 12.70 -1.93 6.81
N VAL A 91 13.31 -1.73 5.64
CA VAL A 91 13.64 -0.43 5.06
C VAL A 91 12.60 -0.07 4.00
N ALA A 92 12.04 1.14 4.09
CA ALA A 92 11.14 1.64 3.06
C ALA A 92 11.91 1.93 1.78
N GLY A 93 11.39 1.42 0.66
CA GLY A 93 11.98 1.56 -0.66
C GLY A 93 10.92 1.83 -1.73
N ALA A 94 11.40 2.07 -2.95
CA ALA A 94 10.57 2.24 -4.12
C ALA A 94 11.28 1.62 -5.33
N THR A 95 10.60 0.72 -6.03
CA THR A 95 11.06 0.17 -7.30
C THR A 95 10.42 0.94 -8.45
N VAL A 96 11.27 1.44 -9.35
CA VAL A 96 10.82 2.06 -10.60
C VAL A 96 10.55 0.97 -11.62
N VAL A 97 9.27 0.79 -11.96
CA VAL A 97 8.86 -0.12 -13.04
C VAL A 97 9.09 0.56 -14.39
N HIS A 98 8.77 1.86 -14.48
CA HIS A 98 8.93 2.67 -15.67
C HIS A 98 9.09 4.16 -15.32
N GLY A 99 9.79 4.93 -16.14
CA GLY A 99 9.91 6.37 -16.00
C GLY A 99 11.06 6.83 -15.09
N THR A 100 10.87 7.96 -14.39
CA THR A 100 11.92 8.64 -13.63
C THR A 100 11.47 9.00 -12.22
N VAL A 101 12.37 8.87 -11.27
CA VAL A 101 12.18 9.33 -9.89
C VAL A 101 13.33 10.23 -9.46
N GLY A 102 13.00 11.29 -8.74
CA GLY A 102 13.95 12.10 -7.99
C GLY A 102 13.95 11.67 -6.53
N VAL A 103 15.12 11.65 -5.90
CA VAL A 103 15.27 11.38 -4.46
C VAL A 103 16.01 12.55 -3.83
N ALA A 104 15.47 13.07 -2.74
CA ALA A 104 16.10 14.13 -1.95
C ALA A 104 16.19 13.68 -0.48
N THR A 105 17.37 13.86 0.10
CA THR A 105 17.63 13.71 1.55
C THR A 105 17.96 15.09 2.13
N PRO A 106 17.75 15.31 3.43
CA PRO A 106 18.19 16.53 4.10
C PRO A 106 19.72 16.74 4.02
#